data_AF-A0A453PHK6-F1
#
_entry.id   AF-A0A453PHK6-F1
#
_cell.length_a   1.000
_cell.length_b   1.000
_cell.length_c   1.000
_cell.angle_alpha   90.00
_cell.angle_beta   90.00
_cell.angle_gamma   90.00
#
_symmetry.space_group_name_H-M   'P 1'
#
loop_
_entity.id
_entity.type
_entity.pdbx_description
1 polymer ?
#
loop_
_entity_poly.entity_id
_entity_poly.type
_entity_poly.pdbx_seq_one_letter_code
_entity_poly.pdbx_strand_id
1 'polypeptide(L)'
;TLALLFNVLGDVFGKNSQASPHVPASEIGDIIDFVHHAVMYEGQGGPVQSTSKPKVEILTLCGKLLDLLRPDVQHLLSHLKTDPTSSIYAATHPKLAQQHPS
;
A
#
# COMPACT_ATOMS: atom_id res chain seq x y z
N THR A 1 -7.12 4.57 12.05
CA THR A 1 -6.41 3.44 12.72
C THR A 1 -5.15 3.01 11.97
N LEU A 2 -5.13 3.10 10.64
CA LEU A 2 -4.00 2.69 9.80
C LEU A 2 -2.64 3.33 10.15
N ALA A 3 -2.59 4.60 10.54
CA ALA A 3 -1.34 5.25 10.92
C ALA A 3 -0.60 4.52 12.06
N LEU A 4 -1.33 4.01 13.05
CA LEU A 4 -0.73 3.24 14.15
C LEU A 4 -0.20 1.89 13.65
N LEU A 5 -0.98 1.20 12.81
CA LEU A 5 -0.55 -0.07 12.19
C LEU A 5 0.73 0.12 11.38
N PHE A 6 0.82 1.19 10.60
CA PHE A 6 2.00 1.48 9.79
C PHE A 6 3.22 1.82 10.64
N ASN A 7 3.05 2.54 11.74
CA ASN A 7 4.17 2.76 12.68
C ASN A 7 4.69 1.42 13.24
N VAL A 8 3.80 0.53 13.68
CA VAL A 8 4.19 -0.80 14.18
C VAL A 8 4.90 -1.62 13.10
N LEU A 9 4.41 -1.61 11.85
CA LEU A 9 5.10 -2.26 10.73
C LEU A 9 6.47 -1.65 10.47
N GLY A 10 6.60 -0.33 10.58
CA GLY A 10 7.89 0.37 10.50
C GLY A 10 8.85 -0.02 11.63
N ASP A 11 8.35 -0.21 12.84
CA ASP A 11 9.18 -0.62 13.98
C ASP A 11 9.67 -2.08 13.84
N VAL A 12 8.80 -2.98 13.36
CA VAL A 12 9.12 -4.41 13.22
C VAL A 12 9.98 -4.69 11.98
N PHE A 13 9.61 -4.11 10.83
CA PHE A 13 10.19 -4.41 9.51
C PHE A 13 11.01 -3.26 8.92
N GLY A 14 11.23 -2.19 9.68
CA GLY A 14 11.98 -1.02 9.25
C GLY A 14 13.48 -1.25 9.12
N LYS A 15 14.12 -0.36 8.38
CA LYS A 15 15.59 -0.33 8.17
C LYS A 15 16.39 -0.30 9.47
N ASN A 16 15.81 0.25 10.53
CA ASN A 16 16.44 0.43 11.84
C ASN A 16 16.00 -0.63 12.88
N SER A 17 15.21 -1.63 12.49
CA SER A 17 14.72 -2.66 13.41
C SER A 17 15.88 -3.48 13.97
N GLN A 18 16.06 -3.46 15.29
CA GLN A 18 17.13 -4.20 15.97
C GLN A 18 16.83 -5.70 16.12
N ALA A 19 15.59 -6.14 15.92
CA ALA A 19 15.10 -7.39 16.53
C ALA A 19 14.64 -8.50 15.55
N SER A 20 14.63 -8.29 14.24
CA SER A 20 14.07 -9.28 13.32
C SER A 20 15.18 -10.06 12.59
N PRO A 21 15.33 -11.40 12.81
CA PRO A 21 15.99 -12.25 11.82
C PRO A 21 15.28 -12.04 10.48
N HIS A 22 15.99 -12.21 9.36
CA HIS A 22 15.44 -12.00 8.03
C HIS A 22 14.24 -12.96 7.81
N VAL A 23 13.03 -12.54 8.20
CA VAL A 23 11.81 -13.35 8.10
C VAL A 23 11.54 -13.51 6.60
N PRO A 24 11.49 -14.74 6.08
CA PRO A 24 11.25 -14.94 4.67
C PRO A 24 9.87 -14.40 4.30
N ALA A 25 9.78 -13.77 3.13
CA ALA A 25 8.56 -13.16 2.62
C ALA A 25 7.31 -14.07 2.67
N SER A 26 7.52 -15.39 2.51
CA SER A 26 6.48 -16.41 2.56
C SER A 26 5.78 -16.50 3.93
N GLU A 27 6.43 -16.06 5.01
CA GLU A 27 5.89 -16.11 6.36
C GLU A 27 5.08 -14.86 6.75
N ILE A 28 5.10 -13.80 5.92
CA ILE A 28 4.37 -12.55 6.18
C ILE A 28 3.28 -12.25 5.15
N GLY A 29 2.92 -13.23 4.33
CA GLY A 29 1.92 -13.07 3.26
C GLY A 29 0.52 -12.70 3.78
N ASP A 30 0.13 -13.26 4.92
CA ASP A 30 -1.11 -12.94 5.64
C ASP A 30 -1.13 -11.49 6.15
N ILE A 31 -0.01 -10.98 6.66
CA ILE A 31 0.14 -9.59 7.10
C ILE A 31 -0.03 -8.65 5.90
N ILE A 32 0.57 -8.97 4.76
CA ILE A 32 0.47 -8.16 3.54
C ILE A 32 -0.97 -8.11 3.04
N ASP A 33 -1.65 -9.25 2.97
CA ASP A 33 -3.05 -9.33 2.55
C ASP A 33 -3.97 -8.55 3.51
N PHE A 34 -3.72 -8.66 4.82
CA PHE A 34 -4.44 -7.88 5.82
C PHE A 34 -4.24 -6.37 5.65
N VAL A 35 -2.99 -5.91 5.44
CA VAL A 35 -2.68 -4.50 5.23
C VAL A 35 -3.36 -3.98 3.97
N HIS A 36 -3.35 -4.77 2.89
CA HIS A 36 -4.06 -4.44 1.65
C HIS A 36 -5.56 -4.28 1.90
N HIS A 37 -6.20 -5.22 2.59
CA HIS A 37 -7.59 -5.10 2.97
C HIS A 37 -7.83 -3.85 3.84
N ALA A 38 -7.05 -3.62 4.89
CA ALA A 38 -7.23 -2.47 5.76
C ALA A 38 -7.12 -1.13 4.99
N VAL A 39 -6.18 -1.01 4.05
CA VAL A 39 -6.03 0.16 3.17
C VAL A 39 -7.24 0.37 2.26
N MET A 40 -7.79 -0.71 1.70
CA MET A 40 -8.95 -0.64 0.82
C MET A 40 -10.23 -0.26 1.58
N TYR A 41 -10.38 -0.75 2.82
CA TYR A 41 -11.57 -0.53 3.65
C TYR A 41 -11.55 0.79 4.43
N GLU A 42 -10.38 1.36 4.76
CA GLU A 42 -10.32 2.55 5.62
C GLU A 42 -11.09 3.73 5.00
N GLY A 43 -12.17 4.11 5.68
CA GLY A 43 -13.02 5.23 5.28
C GLY A 43 -13.94 4.93 4.10
N GLN A 44 -14.07 3.68 3.66
CA GLN A 44 -15.21 3.23 2.86
C GLN A 44 -16.40 3.09 3.81
N GLY A 45 -17.45 3.89 3.63
CA GLY A 45 -18.67 3.83 4.46
C GLY A 45 -19.54 2.58 4.20
N GLY A 46 -18.95 1.49 3.70
CA GLY A 46 -19.63 0.27 3.25
C GLY A 46 -18.64 -0.79 2.72
N PRO A 47 -19.14 -1.94 2.23
CA PRO A 47 -18.31 -3.02 1.72
C PRO A 47 -17.40 -2.55 0.57
N VAL A 48 -16.14 -2.98 0.58
CA VAL A 48 -15.20 -2.72 -0.53
C VAL A 48 -15.70 -3.41 -1.79
N GLN A 49 -15.87 -2.64 -2.84
CA GLN A 49 -16.23 -3.12 -4.17
C GLN A 49 -14.96 -3.27 -5.01
N SER A 50 -15.03 -4.05 -6.08
CA SER A 50 -13.91 -4.23 -7.03
C SER A 50 -13.48 -2.93 -7.72
N THR A 51 -14.31 -1.89 -7.71
CA THR A 51 -13.99 -0.53 -8.22
C THR A 51 -13.61 0.45 -7.12
N SER A 52 -13.62 0.05 -5.84
CA SER A 52 -13.23 0.91 -4.73
C SER A 52 -11.77 1.30 -4.87
N LYS A 53 -11.46 2.56 -4.52
CA LYS A 53 -10.11 3.09 -4.49
C LYS A 53 -9.75 3.50 -3.06
N PRO A 54 -8.52 3.25 -2.60
CA PRO A 54 -8.04 3.80 -1.33
C PRO A 54 -8.11 5.33 -1.35
N LYS A 55 -8.30 5.93 -0.18
CA LYS A 55 -8.20 7.38 -0.05
C LYS A 55 -6.77 7.87 -0.28
N VAL A 56 -6.63 9.03 -0.91
CA VAL A 56 -5.33 9.65 -1.22
C VAL A 56 -4.47 9.87 0.03
N GLU A 57 -5.10 10.24 1.16
CA GLU A 57 -4.42 10.40 2.44
C GLU A 57 -3.78 9.07 2.93
N ILE A 58 -4.46 7.94 2.71
CA ILE A 58 -3.96 6.62 3.06
C ILE A 58 -2.82 6.20 2.13
N LEU A 59 -2.93 6.48 0.82
CA LEU A 59 -1.84 6.26 -0.13
C LEU A 59 -0.57 7.02 0.25
N THR A 60 -0.74 8.25 0.76
CA THR A 60 0.37 9.07 1.23
C THR A 60 1.05 8.43 2.45
N LEU A 61 0.27 7.85 3.37
CA LEU A 61 0.79 7.10 4.51
C LEU A 61 1.49 5.80 4.07
N CYS A 62 0.96 5.09 3.07
CA CYS A 62 1.62 3.92 2.49
C CYS A 62 2.99 4.26 1.90
N GLY A 63 3.10 5.39 1.18
CA GLY A 63 4.38 5.88 0.64
C GLY A 63 5.41 6.10 1.75
N LYS A 64 5.02 6.80 2.82
CA LYS A 64 5.89 7.02 3.99
C LYS A 64 6.31 5.71 4.66
N LEU A 65 5.40 4.73 4.79
CA LEU A 65 5.72 3.42 5.33
C LEU A 65 6.77 2.72 4.47
N LEU A 66 6.58 2.67 3.15
CA LEU A 66 7.54 2.03 2.22
C LEU A 66 8.94 2.62 2.36
N ASP A 67 9.07 3.94 2.56
CA ASP A 67 10.37 4.59 2.74
C ASP A 67 11.08 4.17 4.05
N LEU A 68 10.34 3.74 5.07
CA LEU A 68 10.87 3.28 6.36
C LEU A 68 11.25 1.79 6.35
N LEU A 69 10.58 0.99 5.53
CA LEU A 69 10.75 -0.46 5.48
C LEU A 69 12.08 -0.89 4.85
N ARG A 70 12.57 -2.08 5.22
CA ARG A 70 13.72 -2.71 4.55
C ARG A 70 13.38 -3.11 3.10
N PRO A 71 14.36 -3.17 2.18
CA PRO A 71 14.10 -3.45 0.74
C PRO A 71 13.39 -4.78 0.46
N ASP A 72 13.70 -5.81 1.24
CA ASP A 72 13.07 -7.14 1.20
C ASP A 72 11.60 -7.12 1.62
N VAL A 73 11.14 -6.13 2.37
CA VAL A 73 9.72 -5.98 2.72
C VAL A 73 9.03 -4.96 1.81
N GLN A 74 9.76 -3.95 1.33
CA GLN A 74 9.27 -2.99 0.35
C GLN A 74 8.76 -3.65 -0.93
N HIS A 75 9.47 -4.65 -1.45
CA HIS A 75 9.05 -5.31 -2.70
C HIS A 75 7.71 -6.03 -2.54
N LEU A 76 7.42 -6.57 -1.35
CA LEU A 76 6.18 -7.26 -1.05
C LEU A 76 5.00 -6.31 -0.94
N LEU A 77 5.23 -5.14 -0.35
CA LEU A 77 4.23 -4.09 -0.21
C LEU A 77 4.20 -3.15 -1.42
N SER A 78 4.98 -3.42 -2.47
CA SER A 78 5.04 -2.58 -3.67
C SER A 78 3.71 -2.52 -4.42
N HIS A 79 2.88 -3.56 -4.31
CA HIS A 79 1.52 -3.59 -4.86
C HIS A 79 0.55 -2.64 -4.16
N LEU A 80 0.89 -2.17 -2.95
CA LEU A 80 0.16 -1.09 -2.27
C LEU A 80 0.45 0.29 -2.89
N LYS A 81 1.40 0.40 -3.83
CA LYS A 81 1.46 1.55 -4.74
C LYS A 81 0.25 1.50 -5.66
N THR A 82 -0.86 1.94 -5.12
CA THR A 82 -2.06 2.24 -5.87
C THR A 82 -1.81 3.57 -6.56
N ASP A 83 -1.01 3.52 -7.63
CA ASP A 83 -1.03 4.60 -8.61
C ASP A 83 -2.51 4.83 -8.96
N PRO A 84 -3.06 6.02 -8.71
CA PRO A 84 -4.46 6.31 -8.99
C PRO A 84 -4.80 6.14 -10.48
N THR A 85 -3.78 6.08 -11.35
CA THR A 85 -3.84 5.85 -12.79
C THR A 85 -3.62 4.39 -13.21
N SER A 86 -3.27 3.46 -12.30
CA SER A 86 -3.02 2.02 -12.57
C SER A 86 -4.28 1.22 -12.94
N SER A 87 -5.39 1.86 -13.29
CA SER A 87 -6.50 1.14 -13.91
C SER A 87 -6.01 0.47 -15.19
N ILE A 88 -6.23 -0.84 -15.34
CA ILE A 88 -5.96 -1.60 -16.58
C ILE A 88 -6.57 -0.89 -17.80
N TYR A 89 -7.70 -0.20 -17.61
CA TYR A 89 -8.38 0.58 -18.64
C TYR A 89 -7.58 1.82 -19.09
N ALA A 90 -6.81 2.44 -18.20
CA ALA A 90 -5.93 3.57 -18.53
C ALA A 90 -4.66 3.11 -19.27
N ALA A 91 -4.14 1.91 -18.96
CA ALA A 91 -2.97 1.34 -19.62
C ALA A 91 -3.23 0.90 -21.07
N THR A 92 -4.45 0.44 -21.39
CA THR A 92 -4.84 0.04 -22.75
C THR A 92 -5.40 1.19 -23.60
N HIS A 93 -5.72 2.33 -22.99
CA HIS A 93 -6.25 3.53 -23.66
C HIS A 93 -5.45 4.79 -23.29
N PRO A 94 -4.21 4.95 -23.81
CA PRO A 94 -3.32 6.06 -23.46
C PRO A 94 -3.86 7.47 -23.79
N LYS A 95 -4.95 7.57 -24.56
CA LYS A 95 -5.56 8.84 -24.98
C LYS A 95 -6.37 9.57 -23.89
N LEU A 96 -6.74 8.91 -22.80
CA LEU A 96 -7.54 9.53 -21.72
C LEU A 96 -6.68 10.10 -20.57
N ALA A 97 -5.44 9.64 -20.40
CA ALA A 97 -4.52 10.17 -19.39
C ALA A 97 -3.95 11.56 -19.73
N GLN A 98 -4.23 12.10 -20.92
CA GLN A 98 -3.80 13.43 -21.37
C GLN A 98 -4.80 14.56 -21.10
N GLN A 99 -5.95 14.31 -20.47
CA GLN A 99 -6.87 15.38 -20.12
C GLN A 99 -6.67 15.86 -18.68
N HIS A 100 -5.62 16.65 -18.49
CA HIS A 100 -5.66 17.80 -17.58
C HIS A 100 -5.23 19.04 -18.37
N PRO A 101 -6.18 19.90 -18.71
CA PRO A 101 -5.90 21.32 -18.63
C PRO A 101 -7.03 22.06 -17.89
N SER A 102 -6.65 22.77 -16.83
CA SER A 102 -7.18 24.08 -16.41
C SER A 102 -6.28 24.61 -15.31
#